data_AF-A0A8K0R5F4-F1
#
_entry.id   AF-A0A8K0R5F4-F1
#
_cell.length_a   1.000
_cell.length_b   1.000
_cell.length_c   1.000
_cell.angle_alpha   90.00
_cell.angle_beta   90.00
_cell.angle_gamma   90.00
#
_symmetry.space_group_name_H-M   'P 1'
#
loop_
_entity.id
_entity.type
_entity.pdbx_description
1 polymer ?
#
loop_
_entity_poly.entity_id
_entity_poly.type
_entity_poly.pdbx_seq_one_letter_code
_entity_poly.pdbx_strand_id
1 'polypeptide(L)' 'MSASRLIQRRGKSVACRRCHSRKVKCSAEQPCSNCRDAGLNVECVYPARDRQVKISQRYACLHAMSR' A
#
# COMPACT_ATOMS: atom_id res chain seq x y z
N MET A 1 29.57 11.14 13.08
CA MET A 1 28.42 11.64 12.28
C MET A 1 27.78 10.45 11.57
N SER A 2 26.94 9.68 12.26
CA SER A 2 26.40 8.43 11.73
C SER A 2 25.12 8.72 10.94
N ALA A 3 25.25 8.79 9.62
CA ALA A 3 24.12 8.83 8.71
C ALA A 3 23.41 7.47 8.73
N SER A 4 22.47 7.32 9.67
CA SER A 4 21.44 6.31 9.62
C SER A 4 20.64 6.52 8.34
N ARG A 5 21.08 5.89 7.26
CA ARG A 5 20.30 5.71 6.04
C ARG A 5 19.01 5.07 6.51
N LEU A 6 17.96 5.87 6.64
CA LEU A 6 16.61 5.37 6.64
C LEU A 6 16.47 4.70 5.26
N ILE A 7 16.82 3.42 5.19
CA ILE A 7 16.27 2.49 4.23
C ILE A 7 14.80 2.45 4.58
N GLN A 8 14.08 3.53 4.25
CA GLN A 8 12.68 3.47 3.94
C GLN A 8 12.66 2.44 2.83
N ARG A 9 12.41 1.18 3.19
CA ARG A 9 11.99 0.13 2.29
C ARG A 9 10.88 0.79 1.50
N ARG A 10 11.20 1.34 0.31
CA ARG A 10 10.24 2.01 -0.56
C ARG A 10 9.17 0.98 -0.74
N GLY A 11 8.05 1.13 -0.01
CA GLY A 11 7.06 0.08 0.09
C GLY A 11 6.69 -0.27 -1.34
N LYS A 12 6.78 -1.57 -1.67
CA LYS A 12 6.60 -2.12 -3.03
C LYS A 12 5.57 -1.27 -3.77
N SER A 13 5.89 -0.75 -4.95
CA SER A 13 4.93 0.02 -5.74
C SER A 13 3.65 -0.80 -5.83
N VAL A 14 2.54 -0.23 -5.36
CA VAL A 14 1.28 -0.96 -5.26
C VAL A 14 0.57 -0.74 -6.59
N ALA A 15 0.17 -1.82 -7.25
CA ALA A 15 -0.64 -1.74 -8.44
C ALA A 15 -2.07 -1.28 -8.10
N CYS A 16 -2.77 -0.64 -9.05
CA CYS A 16 -4.19 -0.39 -8.90
C CYS A 16 -4.95 -1.72 -8.77
N ARG A 17 -6.15 -1.71 -8.16
CA ARG A 17 -6.95 -2.92 -7.89
C ARG A 17 -7.18 -3.77 -9.15
N ARG A 18 -7.43 -3.14 -10.29
CA ARG A 18 -7.64 -3.81 -11.59
C ARG A 18 -6.38 -4.52 -12.07
N CYS A 19 -5.24 -3.82 -12.11
CA CYS A 19 -3.98 -4.42 -12.55
C CYS A 19 -3.51 -5.52 -11.58
N HIS A 20 -3.75 -5.34 -10.27
CA HIS A 20 -3.46 -6.34 -9.26
C HIS A 20 -4.30 -7.61 -9.45
N SER A 21 -5.61 -7.48 -9.69
CA SER A 21 -6.50 -8.61 -9.99
C SER A 21 -6.11 -9.34 -11.28
N ARG A 22 -5.71 -8.57 -12.32
CA ARG A 22 -5.22 -9.11 -13.59
C ARG A 22 -3.79 -9.64 -13.54
N LYS A 23 -3.07 -9.44 -12.42
CA LYS A 23 -1.66 -9.81 -12.23
C LYS A 23 -0.72 -9.26 -13.33
N VAL A 24 -1.02 -8.06 -13.83
CA VAL A 24 -0.20 -7.38 -14.86
C VAL A 24 0.62 -6.23 -14.25
N LYS A 25 1.70 -5.84 -14.94
CA LYS A 25 2.50 -4.68 -14.55
C LYS A 25 1.64 -3.42 -14.59
N CYS A 26 1.67 -2.65 -13.50
CA CYS A 26 0.98 -1.38 -13.37
C CYS A 26 2.01 -0.24 -13.45
N SER A 27 1.69 0.80 -14.22
CA SER A 27 2.53 2.00 -14.40
C SER A 27 2.55 2.93 -13.19
N ALA A 28 1.69 2.71 -12.18
CA ALA A 28 1.63 3.49 -10.94
C ALA A 28 1.25 4.98 -11.11
N GLU A 29 0.76 5.38 -12.29
CA GLU A 29 0.20 6.71 -12.59
C GLU A 29 -1.31 6.74 -12.27
N GLN A 30 -1.91 7.92 -12.14
CA GLN A 30 -3.35 8.04 -11.90
C GLN A 30 -4.02 8.90 -12.97
N PRO A 31 -4.84 8.30 -13.86
CA PRO A 31 -5.09 6.86 -14.04
C PRO A 31 -3.88 6.12 -14.64
N CYS A 32 -3.73 4.83 -14.34
CA CYS A 32 -2.61 4.06 -14.89
C CYS A 32 -2.81 3.79 -16.38
N SER A 33 -1.72 3.66 -17.16
CA SER A 33 -1.75 3.42 -18.61
C SER A 33 -2.73 2.32 -19.03
N ASN A 34 -2.69 1.14 -18.39
CA ASN A 34 -3.60 0.04 -18.71
C ASN A 34 -5.09 0.37 -18.48
N CYS A 35 -5.39 1.21 -17.49
CA CYS A 35 -6.76 1.65 -17.23
C CYS A 35 -7.18 2.76 -18.21
N ARG A 36 -6.24 3.62 -18.61
CA ARG A 36 -6.44 4.65 -19.62
C ARG A 36 -6.73 4.06 -20.99
N ASP A 37 -5.93 3.10 -21.42
CA ASP A 37 -6.08 2.43 -22.72
C ASP A 37 -7.37 1.61 -22.78
N ALA A 38 -7.86 1.11 -21.64
CA ALA A 38 -9.13 0.42 -21.54
C ALA A 38 -10.36 1.34 -21.44
N GLY A 39 -10.17 2.67 -21.41
CA GLY A 39 -11.25 3.64 -21.23
C GLY A 39 -11.86 3.65 -19.82
N LEU A 40 -11.21 3.01 -18.84
CA LEU A 40 -11.74 2.79 -17.49
C LEU A 40 -10.94 3.58 -16.45
N ASN A 41 -10.75 4.87 -16.76
CA ASN A 41 -10.02 5.82 -15.91
C ASN A 41 -10.62 5.93 -14.51
N VAL A 42 -11.96 5.95 -14.42
CA VAL A 42 -12.71 6.09 -13.17
C VAL A 42 -12.61 4.88 -12.25
N GLU A 43 -12.39 3.68 -12.80
CA GLU A 43 -12.22 2.44 -12.03
C GLU A 43 -10.77 2.23 -11.56
N CYS A 44 -9.84 3.11 -11.95
CA CYS A 44 -8.43 3.01 -11.59
C CYS A 44 -8.18 3.43 -10.14
N VAL A 45 -8.54 2.55 -9.20
CA VAL A 45 -8.37 2.78 -7.76
C VAL A 45 -7.11 2.09 -7.24
N TYR A 46 -6.23 2.86 -6.60
CA TYR A 46 -5.12 2.31 -5.83
C TYR A 46 -5.60 1.97 -4.42
N PRO A 47 -5.28 0.77 -3.88
CA PRO A 47 -5.62 0.46 -2.49
C PRO A 47 -4.85 1.37 -1.54
N ALA A 48 -5.53 1.84 -0.49
CA ALA A 48 -4.88 2.53 0.61
C ALA A 48 -3.83 1.59 1.21
N ARG A 49 -2.63 2.11 1.47
CA ARG A 49 -1.61 1.33 2.18
C ARG A 49 -2.01 1.30 3.65
N ASP A 50 -2.70 0.25 4.06
CA ASP A 50 -2.87 -0.04 5.49
C ASP A 50 -1.48 -0.27 6.09
N ARG A 51 -0.94 0.79 6.69
CA ARG A 51 0.27 0.69 7.48
C ARG A 51 -0.10 -0.07 8.74
N GLN A 52 0.31 -1.33 8.80
CA GLN A 52 0.31 -2.07 10.05
C GLN A 52 1.18 -1.32 11.06
N VAL A 53 0.54 -0.79 12.10
CA VAL A 53 1.24 -0.18 13.23
C VAL A 53 1.74 -1.32 14.11
N LYS A 54 3.06 -1.38 14.30
CA LYS A 54 3.64 -2.32 15.28
C LYS A 54 3.28 -1.83 16.67
N ILE A 55 2.39 -2.55 17.36
CA ILE A 55 2.10 -2.32 18.76
C ILE A 55 2.96 -3.24 19.63
N SER A 56 3.34 -2.77 20.82
CA SER A 56 4.06 -3.58 21.79
C SER A 56 3.12 -4.58 22.46
N GLN A 57 3.66 -5.72 22.89
CA GLN A 57 2.90 -6.74 23.61
C GLN A 57 2.25 -6.19 24.89
N ARG A 58 2.93 -5.26 25.59
CA ARG A 58 2.39 -4.57 26.78
C ARG A 58 1.12 -3.78 26.44
N TYR A 59 1.12 -3.03 25.35
CA TYR A 59 -0.06 -2.29 24.90
C TYR A 59 -1.22 -3.23 24.57
N ALA A 60 -0.96 -4.31 23.81
CA ALA A 60 -1.99 -5.30 23.49
C ALA A 60 -2.59 -5.98 24.74
N CYS A 61 -1.76 -6.32 25.73
CA CYS A 61 -2.20 -6.99 26.96
C CYS A 61 -3.07 -6.08 27.84
N LEU A 62 -2.68 -4.81 28.03
CA LEU A 62 -3.44 -3.84 28.82
C LEU A 62 -4.86 -3.62 28.27
N HIS A 63 -5.00 -3.54 26.95
CA HIS A 63 -6.30 -3.34 26.31
C HIS A 63 -7.14 -4.62 26.19
N ALA A 64 -6.53 -5.81 26.26
CA ALA A 64 -7.25 -7.08 26.26
C ALA A 64 -7.92 -7.40 27.60
N MET A 65 -7.39 -6.88 28.72
CA MET A 65 -7.87 -7.14 30.09
C MET A 65 -8.97 -6.17 30.56
N SER A 66 -9.43 -5.26 29.69
CA SER A 66 -10.45 -4.24 30.00
C SER A 66 -11.86 -4.59 29.47
N ARG A 67 -12.12 -5.88 29.20
CA ARG A 67 -13.44 -6.44 28.84
C ARG A 67 -13.87 -7.43 29.91
#